data_AF-A2YYE1-F1
#
_entry.id   AF-A2YYE1-F1
#
_cell.length_a   1.000
_cell.length_b   1.000
_cell.length_c   1.000
_cell.angle_alpha   90.00
_cell.angle_beta   90.00
_cell.angle_gamma   90.00
#
_symmetry.space_group_name_H-M   'P 1'
#
loop_
_entity.id
_entity.type
_entity.pdbx_description
1 polymer ?
#
loop_
_entity_poly.entity_id
_entity_poly.type
_entity_poly.pdbx_seq_one_letter_code
_entity_poly.pdbx_strand_id
1 'polypeptide(L)'
;MEQLVGVHHHHSSSSSLSPRTPSPTHPLPHLLRLPSSSNRLRPPDHPHSSHPVSKLLRVTPPFFLVLLAAVYLLASFTIFSSPAASLRPTKNRPKLLLPMPAPSPPPPDLFELHGGRIRAWITNVGATVTSLLVPDNNGVLGDVVLGFDSLDPYQEKCSTFNDACLNNLKLVTSTSNYGWSVWGEMYCEYWTIVFSLGVPNGTSPYFGCIVGRVANRIKDGKFTLNDQQYSLAINNPPNTLHGGFKGFDKIIWEVAEYVKGENPSITFKYYSKDGEEGFPGDVSVTARYSILASTTLKLEMEAIPLNKATPISLAQHTYWNLAGHNSGDVLAHTVQILGSQITPVDETSIPTGEMMPVSGSPFNFLTETTIGSRIDQVPGGYDHNFVIDCGEVKSGLCHVAKVTDPSSSRVLDIWADAPGVQFYTGNFLNGIVGKGGAVYGKHAGLCLETQGFPNAVNQPNFPSVIVQPADKESRVGLAGKVLFKMRLKDIVGMETDGGLWDGTEYGGEVGENNHMNSRNSRVFLVTMSPTHTSVGYVATTTSRLP
;
A
#
# COMPACT_ATOMS: atom_id res chain seq x y z
N MET A 1 -3.43 -53.40 28.15
CA MET A 1 -2.46 -54.49 28.01
C MET A 1 -3.21 -55.79 28.23
N GLU A 2 -3.61 -56.50 27.18
CA GLU A 2 -3.54 -57.96 27.09
C GLU A 2 -4.09 -58.45 25.74
N GLN A 3 -3.41 -59.50 25.27
CA GLN A 3 -3.77 -60.50 24.25
C GLN A 3 -3.51 -60.20 22.75
N LEU A 4 -2.47 -60.91 22.30
CA LEU A 4 -2.01 -61.19 20.94
C LEU A 4 -2.56 -62.57 20.48
N VAL A 5 -2.98 -62.60 19.21
CA VAL A 5 -2.62 -63.55 18.12
C VAL A 5 -3.07 -65.03 18.14
N GLY A 6 -3.65 -65.43 17.00
CA GLY A 6 -3.67 -66.79 16.42
C GLY A 6 -4.85 -67.00 15.44
N VAL A 7 -4.77 -66.75 14.11
CA VAL A 7 -4.20 -67.59 13.02
C VAL A 7 -5.08 -68.86 12.76
N HIS A 8 -5.67 -69.23 11.60
CA HIS A 8 -5.20 -69.42 10.20
C HIS A 8 -6.36 -69.72 9.19
N HIS A 9 -6.20 -69.29 7.91
CA HIS A 9 -6.51 -69.95 6.59
C HIS A 9 -7.92 -70.50 6.21
N HIS A 10 -8.43 -70.57 4.96
CA HIS A 10 -8.00 -70.26 3.57
C HIS A 10 -9.25 -70.37 2.62
N HIS A 11 -9.23 -69.64 1.47
CA HIS A 11 -9.88 -69.91 0.16
C HIS A 11 -11.44 -69.94 0.05
N SER A 12 -12.14 -69.46 -1.00
CA SER A 12 -11.81 -68.95 -2.34
C SER A 12 -13.09 -68.45 -3.07
N SER A 13 -12.98 -67.33 -3.79
CA SER A 13 -13.58 -66.98 -5.11
C SER A 13 -15.06 -67.26 -5.43
N SER A 14 -15.80 -66.21 -5.80
CA SER A 14 -16.21 -65.96 -7.20
C SER A 14 -16.98 -64.64 -7.35
N SER A 15 -16.79 -64.02 -8.52
CA SER A 15 -17.18 -62.67 -8.91
C SER A 15 -18.21 -62.68 -10.05
N SER A 16 -18.79 -61.49 -10.30
CA SER A 16 -19.48 -61.03 -11.53
C SER A 16 -21.00 -61.35 -11.57
N LEU A 17 -21.94 -60.45 -11.92
CA LEU A 17 -22.02 -59.50 -13.04
C LEU A 17 -23.08 -58.39 -12.77
N SER A 18 -22.84 -57.18 -13.28
CA SER A 18 -23.84 -56.12 -13.62
C SER A 18 -24.64 -56.52 -14.90
N PRO A 19 -25.64 -55.78 -15.48
CA PRO A 19 -25.85 -54.32 -15.46
C PRO A 19 -27.28 -53.72 -15.70
N ARG A 20 -27.33 -52.38 -15.78
CA ARG A 20 -28.23 -51.47 -16.55
C ARG A 20 -29.60 -51.00 -15.99
N THR A 21 -29.74 -49.67 -16.03
CA THR A 21 -30.91 -48.75 -15.99
C THR A 21 -31.81 -48.90 -17.26
N PRO A 22 -33.09 -48.41 -17.34
CA PRO A 22 -33.52 -46.99 -17.19
C PRO A 22 -34.96 -46.70 -16.62
N SER A 23 -35.24 -45.41 -16.41
CA SER A 23 -36.51 -44.75 -15.98
C SER A 23 -37.66 -44.88 -17.00
N PRO A 24 -38.94 -44.61 -16.64
CA PRO A 24 -39.56 -43.28 -16.87
C PRO A 24 -40.70 -42.85 -15.89
N THR A 25 -41.38 -41.76 -16.26
CA THR A 25 -42.13 -40.69 -15.57
C THR A 25 -43.68 -40.79 -15.42
N HIS A 26 -44.24 -40.11 -14.38
CA HIS A 26 -45.58 -39.42 -14.20
C HIS A 26 -46.93 -40.20 -14.23
N PRO A 27 -48.11 -39.71 -13.72
CA PRO A 27 -48.56 -38.32 -13.36
C PRO A 27 -49.45 -38.09 -12.07
N LEU A 28 -49.83 -36.81 -11.85
CA LEU A 28 -50.77 -36.03 -10.95
C LEU A 28 -52.18 -36.61 -10.57
N PRO A 29 -53.17 -35.86 -9.97
CA PRO A 29 -53.26 -34.98 -8.76
C PRO A 29 -54.56 -35.24 -7.90
N HIS A 30 -54.79 -34.57 -6.74
CA HIS A 30 -56.17 -34.32 -6.24
C HIS A 30 -56.34 -33.12 -5.27
N LEU A 31 -57.47 -32.42 -5.47
CA LEU A 31 -58.11 -31.30 -4.75
C LEU A 31 -58.69 -31.66 -3.36
N LEU A 32 -58.97 -30.63 -2.52
CA LEU A 32 -60.23 -30.30 -1.79
C LEU A 32 -59.92 -29.34 -0.61
N ARG A 33 -60.40 -28.08 -0.57
CA ARG A 33 -61.72 -27.51 -0.16
C ARG A 33 -61.81 -27.10 1.33
N LEU A 34 -62.22 -25.85 1.55
CA LEU A 34 -62.47 -25.10 2.82
C LEU A 34 -63.59 -25.72 3.70
N PRO A 35 -63.78 -25.26 4.96
CA PRO A 35 -64.73 -24.16 5.23
C PRO A 35 -64.39 -23.17 6.39
N SER A 36 -65.27 -22.18 6.50
CA SER A 36 -65.32 -20.91 7.25
C SER A 36 -65.87 -20.91 8.70
N SER A 37 -65.58 -19.86 9.48
CA SER A 37 -66.49 -19.16 10.45
C SER A 37 -65.84 -17.85 10.95
N SER A 38 -66.37 -16.66 10.63
CA SER A 38 -67.37 -15.80 11.32
C SER A 38 -66.92 -15.11 12.62
N ASN A 39 -66.84 -13.77 12.61
CA ASN A 39 -67.39 -12.93 13.69
C ASN A 39 -67.69 -11.49 13.21
N ARG A 40 -68.93 -11.05 13.48
CA ARG A 40 -69.48 -9.70 13.29
C ARG A 40 -69.17 -8.85 14.52
N LEU A 41 -69.05 -7.54 14.35
CA LEU A 41 -69.64 -6.52 15.23
C LEU A 41 -69.85 -5.23 14.41
N ARG A 42 -71.03 -4.60 14.56
CA ARG A 42 -71.47 -3.31 14.01
C ARG A 42 -71.86 -2.41 15.20
N PRO A 43 -71.83 -1.07 15.09
CA PRO A 43 -73.07 -0.31 15.36
C PRO A 43 -73.17 0.96 14.43
N PRO A 44 -74.11 1.92 14.60
CA PRO A 44 -75.25 2.09 13.68
C PRO A 44 -75.33 3.47 12.98
N ASP A 45 -76.21 3.54 11.97
CA ASP A 45 -76.55 4.74 11.19
C ASP A 45 -77.57 5.67 11.89
N HIS A 46 -77.49 6.98 11.58
CA HIS A 46 -78.65 7.86 11.48
C HIS A 46 -78.51 8.85 10.30
N PRO A 47 -79.55 9.07 9.48
CA PRO A 47 -79.53 9.98 8.32
C PRO A 47 -80.31 11.28 8.57
N HIS A 48 -80.04 12.34 7.79
CA HIS A 48 -81.06 13.15 7.07
C HIS A 48 -80.45 14.36 6.30
N SER A 49 -80.60 14.29 4.97
CA SER A 49 -80.93 15.32 3.95
C SER A 49 -80.55 16.81 4.12
N SER A 50 -79.86 17.36 3.12
CA SER A 50 -80.39 18.45 2.26
C SER A 50 -79.42 18.80 1.10
N HIS A 51 -79.93 18.82 -0.13
CA HIS A 51 -79.29 19.38 -1.34
C HIS A 51 -79.58 20.90 -1.41
N PRO A 52 -78.73 21.74 -2.05
CA PRO A 52 -78.79 21.90 -3.51
C PRO A 52 -77.46 22.12 -4.24
N VAL A 53 -77.54 21.81 -5.52
CA VAL A 53 -76.57 21.96 -6.61
C VAL A 53 -76.06 23.41 -6.75
N SER A 54 -74.75 23.59 -6.84
CA SER A 54 -74.12 24.79 -7.40
C SER A 54 -73.32 24.44 -8.66
N LYS A 55 -73.53 25.23 -9.71
CA LYS A 55 -72.93 25.10 -11.05
C LYS A 55 -71.41 25.27 -10.95
N LEU A 56 -70.66 24.26 -11.37
CA LEU A 56 -69.22 24.35 -11.57
C LEU A 56 -68.95 25.13 -12.87
N LEU A 57 -68.50 26.39 -12.76
CA LEU A 57 -67.86 27.09 -13.89
C LEU A 57 -66.50 26.43 -14.14
N ARG A 58 -66.35 25.76 -15.29
CA ARG A 58 -65.04 25.39 -15.84
C ARG A 58 -64.31 26.67 -16.24
N VAL A 59 -63.32 27.07 -15.45
CA VAL A 59 -62.30 28.03 -15.87
C VAL A 59 -61.15 27.21 -16.47
N THR A 60 -60.90 27.39 -17.76
CA THR A 60 -59.78 26.78 -18.47
C THR A 60 -58.44 27.41 -18.02
N PRO A 61 -57.30 26.70 -18.20
CA PRO A 61 -56.02 27.09 -17.63
C PRO A 61 -55.11 27.92 -18.56
N PRO A 62 -55.49 29.14 -19.00
CA PRO A 62 -54.47 30.10 -19.44
C PRO A 62 -54.44 31.41 -18.65
N PHE A 63 -55.44 31.71 -17.79
CA PHE A 63 -55.49 33.01 -17.10
C PHE A 63 -54.64 33.09 -15.82
N PHE A 64 -54.40 31.97 -15.13
CA PHE A 64 -53.65 31.98 -13.87
C PHE A 64 -52.14 32.18 -14.04
N LEU A 65 -51.58 31.74 -15.17
CA LEU A 65 -50.16 31.91 -15.51
C LEU A 65 -49.83 33.34 -15.95
N VAL A 66 -50.75 34.02 -16.63
CA VAL A 66 -50.58 35.41 -17.07
C VAL A 66 -50.60 36.38 -15.89
N LEU A 67 -51.42 36.11 -14.87
CA LEU A 67 -51.48 36.95 -13.67
C LEU A 67 -50.21 36.85 -12.81
N LEU A 68 -49.61 35.67 -12.71
CA LEU A 68 -48.37 35.44 -11.94
C LEU A 68 -47.14 36.08 -12.61
N ALA A 69 -47.07 36.07 -13.95
CA ALA A 69 -46.01 36.74 -14.69
C ALA A 69 -46.07 38.28 -14.56
N ALA A 70 -47.27 38.85 -14.52
CA ALA A 70 -47.46 40.30 -14.35
C ALA A 70 -47.04 40.79 -12.95
N VAL A 71 -47.30 40.01 -11.89
CA VAL A 71 -46.87 40.34 -10.52
C VAL A 71 -45.33 40.27 -10.40
N TYR A 72 -44.68 39.33 -11.08
CA TYR A 72 -43.21 39.21 -11.07
C TYR A 72 -42.50 40.36 -11.80
N LEU A 73 -43.07 40.85 -12.90
CA LEU A 73 -42.56 42.00 -13.68
C LEU A 73 -42.74 43.35 -12.95
N LEU A 74 -43.81 43.50 -12.16
CA LEU A 74 -44.03 44.70 -11.34
C LEU A 74 -43.14 44.72 -10.08
N ALA A 75 -42.77 43.56 -9.52
CA ALA A 75 -41.86 43.47 -8.38
C ALA A 75 -40.38 43.66 -8.75
N SER A 76 -40.00 43.48 -10.01
CA SER A 76 -38.62 43.69 -10.49
C SER A 76 -38.32 45.15 -10.88
N PHE A 77 -39.35 46.01 -10.99
CA PHE A 77 -39.20 47.43 -11.31
C PHE A 77 -39.05 48.36 -10.09
N THR A 78 -39.20 47.86 -8.86
CA THR A 78 -39.10 48.69 -7.63
C THR A 78 -37.77 48.58 -6.87
N ILE A 79 -36.77 47.86 -7.39
CA ILE A 79 -35.44 47.71 -6.76
C ILE A 79 -34.33 48.53 -7.48
N PHE A 80 -34.63 49.21 -8.59
CA PHE A 80 -33.68 50.06 -9.32
C PHE A 80 -34.06 51.54 -9.33
N SER A 81 -34.22 52.13 -8.14
CA SER A 81 -34.19 53.60 -8.00
C SER A 81 -33.92 54.01 -6.56
N SER A 82 -32.70 53.74 -6.09
CA SER A 82 -32.08 54.48 -4.99
C SER A 82 -30.94 55.33 -5.56
N PRO A 83 -30.84 56.63 -5.20
CA PRO A 83 -29.76 57.47 -5.71
C PRO A 83 -28.43 56.99 -5.13
N ALA A 84 -27.42 56.90 -5.98
CA ALA A 84 -26.07 56.49 -5.59
C ALA A 84 -25.52 57.43 -4.50
N ALA A 85 -25.24 56.88 -3.32
CA ALA A 85 -24.46 57.56 -2.31
C ALA A 85 -23.02 57.74 -2.84
N SER A 86 -22.60 59.00 -3.00
CA SER A 86 -21.23 59.38 -3.32
C SER A 86 -20.28 58.93 -2.21
N LEU A 87 -19.70 57.74 -2.34
CA LEU A 87 -18.58 57.27 -1.52
C LEU A 87 -17.31 58.01 -1.96
N ARG A 88 -16.80 58.90 -1.10
CA ARG A 88 -15.45 59.47 -1.23
C ARG A 88 -14.42 58.34 -1.20
N PRO A 89 -13.37 58.37 -2.02
CA PRO A 89 -12.35 57.33 -2.02
C PRO A 89 -11.49 57.46 -0.75
N THR A 90 -11.66 56.54 0.20
CA THR A 90 -10.69 56.36 1.28
C THR A 90 -9.48 55.60 0.74
N LYS A 91 -8.29 56.15 1.00
CA LYS A 91 -7.02 55.78 0.36
C LYS A 91 -6.38 54.48 0.87
N ASN A 92 -7.15 53.59 1.49
CA ASN A 92 -6.66 52.32 2.03
C ASN A 92 -7.62 51.17 1.69
N ARG A 93 -7.44 50.55 0.52
CA ARG A 93 -7.94 49.19 0.28
C ARG A 93 -6.89 48.21 0.80
N PRO A 94 -7.22 47.27 1.70
CA PRO A 94 -6.34 46.15 1.95
C PRO A 94 -6.18 45.39 0.63
N LYS A 95 -4.93 45.21 0.18
CA LYS A 95 -4.65 44.31 -0.93
C LYS A 95 -5.19 42.94 -0.53
N LEU A 96 -6.18 42.43 -1.26
CA LEU A 96 -6.56 41.03 -1.17
C LEU A 96 -5.33 40.24 -1.63
N LEU A 97 -4.53 39.79 -0.66
CA LEU A 97 -3.41 38.90 -0.91
C LEU A 97 -4.06 37.58 -1.31
N LEU A 98 -4.19 37.35 -2.62
CA LEU A 98 -4.48 36.01 -3.11
C LEU A 98 -3.31 35.14 -2.62
N PRO A 99 -3.56 34.03 -1.89
CA PRO A 99 -2.49 33.11 -1.51
C PRO A 99 -1.76 32.72 -2.79
N MET A 100 -0.42 32.82 -2.78
CA MET A 100 0.36 32.34 -3.90
C MET A 100 -0.04 30.89 -4.18
N PRO A 101 -0.24 30.50 -5.45
CA PRO A 101 -0.47 29.10 -5.76
C PRO A 101 0.70 28.30 -5.15
N ALA A 102 0.36 27.19 -4.50
CA ALA A 102 1.39 26.29 -3.97
C ALA A 102 2.40 25.97 -5.09
N PRO A 103 3.71 25.91 -4.80
CA PRO A 103 4.68 25.54 -5.80
C PRO A 103 4.23 24.24 -6.49
N SER A 104 4.34 24.21 -7.82
CA SER A 104 4.02 23.00 -8.59
C SER A 104 4.83 21.83 -8.03
N PRO A 105 4.25 20.63 -7.88
CA PRO A 105 5.02 19.47 -7.45
C PRO A 105 6.22 19.26 -8.39
N PRO A 106 7.36 18.79 -7.85
CA PRO A 106 8.52 18.52 -8.68
C PRO A 106 8.16 17.50 -9.78
N PRO A 107 8.83 17.53 -10.94
CA PRO A 107 8.59 16.53 -11.96
C PRO A 107 8.98 15.12 -11.46
N PRO A 108 8.33 14.06 -11.96
CA PRO A 108 8.80 12.70 -11.80
C PRO A 108 10.24 12.56 -12.30
N ASP A 109 11.10 11.93 -11.51
CA ASP A 109 12.51 11.72 -11.84
C ASP A 109 13.00 10.37 -11.28
N LEU A 110 14.13 9.88 -11.80
CA LEU A 110 14.69 8.57 -11.49
C LEU A 110 16.16 8.69 -11.06
N PHE A 111 16.48 8.12 -9.90
CA PHE A 111 17.78 8.28 -9.25
C PHE A 111 18.49 6.93 -9.13
N GLU A 112 19.76 6.88 -9.52
CA GLU A 112 20.60 5.70 -9.34
C GLU A 112 21.36 5.79 -8.00
N LEU A 113 21.27 4.75 -7.20
CA LEU A 113 22.21 4.46 -6.12
C LEU A 113 23.12 3.32 -6.56
N HIS A 114 24.41 3.61 -6.67
CA HIS A 114 25.42 2.62 -7.03
C HIS A 114 26.48 2.58 -5.93
N GLY A 115 26.55 1.46 -5.22
CA GLY A 115 27.50 1.23 -4.15
C GLY A 115 27.87 -0.23 -4.06
N GLY A 116 29.17 -0.51 -4.00
CA GLY A 116 29.67 -1.88 -3.89
C GLY A 116 29.37 -2.75 -5.12
N ARG A 117 28.59 -3.81 -4.91
CA ARG A 117 28.20 -4.81 -5.91
C ARG A 117 26.74 -4.69 -6.35
N ILE A 118 25.96 -3.75 -5.80
CA ILE A 118 24.55 -3.57 -6.13
C ILE A 118 24.28 -2.20 -6.75
N ARG A 119 23.22 -2.14 -7.56
CA ARG A 119 22.71 -0.89 -8.15
C ARG A 119 21.20 -0.84 -8.02
N ALA A 120 20.68 0.27 -7.50
CA ALA A 120 19.26 0.49 -7.32
C ALA A 120 18.81 1.73 -8.10
N TRP A 121 17.65 1.65 -8.76
CA TRP A 121 16.98 2.81 -9.34
C TRP A 121 15.72 3.12 -8.55
N ILE A 122 15.63 4.33 -8.05
CA ILE A 122 14.57 4.78 -7.15
C ILE A 122 13.99 6.07 -7.71
N THR A 123 12.68 6.15 -7.90
CA THR A 123 12.00 7.37 -8.37
C THR A 123 11.41 8.15 -7.21
N ASN A 124 11.29 9.47 -7.36
CA ASN A 124 10.54 10.30 -6.42
C ASN A 124 9.02 10.09 -6.49
N VAL A 125 8.49 9.36 -7.47
CA VAL A 125 7.09 8.92 -7.47
C VAL A 125 6.92 7.79 -6.46
N GLY A 126 6.21 8.03 -5.37
CA GLY A 126 6.00 7.03 -4.32
C GLY A 126 7.26 6.58 -3.58
N ALA A 127 8.39 7.30 -3.75
CA ALA A 127 9.72 6.86 -3.33
C ALA A 127 10.04 5.42 -3.80
N THR A 128 9.64 5.10 -5.03
CA THR A 128 9.52 3.73 -5.53
C THR A 128 10.85 3.14 -5.99
N VAL A 129 11.17 1.92 -5.53
CA VAL A 129 12.25 1.09 -6.10
C VAL A 129 11.77 0.46 -7.41
N THR A 130 12.38 0.88 -8.53
CA THR A 130 12.00 0.43 -9.89
C THR A 130 12.88 -0.71 -10.40
N SER A 131 14.12 -0.79 -9.93
CA SER A 131 15.10 -1.81 -10.29
C SER A 131 16.12 -1.99 -9.17
N LEU A 132 16.55 -3.23 -8.94
CA LEU A 132 17.65 -3.56 -8.03
C LEU A 132 18.48 -4.69 -8.62
N LEU A 133 19.69 -4.36 -9.09
CA LEU A 133 20.65 -5.31 -9.62
C LEU A 133 21.47 -5.93 -8.49
N VAL A 134 21.42 -7.26 -8.38
CA VAL A 134 22.13 -8.05 -7.37
C VAL A 134 22.94 -9.17 -8.05
N PRO A 135 24.21 -9.39 -7.68
CA PRO A 135 25.01 -10.48 -8.25
C PRO A 135 24.50 -11.83 -7.75
N ASP A 136 24.55 -12.85 -8.61
CA ASP A 136 24.40 -14.25 -8.21
C ASP A 136 25.74 -14.84 -7.70
N ASN A 137 25.76 -16.14 -7.41
CA ASN A 137 26.97 -16.87 -7.01
C ASN A 137 28.11 -16.87 -8.04
N ASN A 138 27.84 -16.54 -9.30
CA ASN A 138 28.83 -16.38 -10.38
C ASN A 138 29.19 -14.90 -10.62
N GLY A 139 28.64 -13.97 -9.84
CA GLY A 139 28.84 -12.54 -10.00
C GLY A 139 27.99 -11.89 -11.09
N VAL A 140 27.03 -12.62 -11.68
CA VAL A 140 26.15 -12.10 -12.73
C VAL A 140 25.03 -11.27 -12.10
N LEU A 141 24.98 -9.98 -12.46
CA LEU A 141 23.93 -9.08 -12.01
C LEU A 141 22.59 -9.45 -12.65
N GLY A 142 21.57 -9.60 -11.81
CA GLY A 142 20.17 -9.71 -12.23
C GLY A 142 19.31 -8.72 -11.48
N ASP A 143 18.30 -8.18 -12.17
CA ASP A 143 17.31 -7.30 -11.55
C ASP A 143 16.27 -8.14 -10.81
N VAL A 144 16.23 -8.02 -9.48
CA VAL A 144 15.45 -8.91 -8.60
C VAL A 144 14.11 -8.33 -8.15
N VAL A 145 13.68 -7.20 -8.72
CA VAL A 145 12.38 -6.59 -8.39
C VAL A 145 11.49 -6.47 -9.62
N LEU A 146 10.18 -6.70 -9.47
CA LEU A 146 9.22 -6.42 -10.54
C LEU A 146 9.08 -4.90 -10.75
N GLY A 147 8.75 -4.49 -11.98
CA GLY A 147 8.53 -3.08 -12.27
C GLY A 147 8.28 -2.78 -13.75
N PHE A 148 8.43 -1.52 -14.13
CA PHE A 148 8.25 -1.04 -15.50
C PHE A 148 9.49 -0.32 -16.02
N ASP A 149 9.66 -0.28 -17.35
CA ASP A 149 10.77 0.43 -18.01
C ASP A 149 10.62 1.97 -17.98
N SER A 150 9.40 2.47 -17.75
CA SER A 150 9.10 3.90 -17.68
C SER A 150 8.36 4.26 -16.40
N LEU A 151 8.34 5.56 -16.07
CA LEU A 151 7.64 6.07 -14.88
C LEU A 151 6.13 6.22 -15.10
N ASP A 152 5.62 6.15 -16.33
CA ASP A 152 4.21 6.40 -16.64
C ASP A 152 3.23 5.45 -15.91
N PRO A 153 3.51 4.14 -15.74
CA PRO A 153 2.60 3.24 -15.02
C PRO A 153 2.63 3.42 -13.50
N TYR A 154 3.69 4.04 -12.97
CA TYR A 154 3.81 4.37 -11.54
C TYR A 154 3.09 5.66 -11.19
N GLN A 155 2.84 6.52 -12.18
CA GLN A 155 2.14 7.76 -11.98
C GLN A 155 0.63 7.57 -12.06
N GLU A 156 -0.09 8.32 -11.24
CA GLU A 156 -1.52 8.52 -11.44
C GLU A 156 -1.71 9.28 -12.76
N LYS A 157 -2.21 8.60 -13.79
CA LYS A 157 -2.72 9.31 -14.96
C LYS A 157 -3.99 10.01 -14.52
N CYS A 158 -4.03 11.35 -14.62
CA CYS A 158 -5.30 12.06 -14.56
C CYS A 158 -6.24 11.39 -15.56
N SER A 159 -7.21 10.65 -15.04
CA SER A 159 -8.24 10.09 -15.87
C SER A 159 -8.92 11.30 -16.52
N THR A 160 -8.86 11.35 -17.85
CA THR A 160 -9.33 12.47 -18.65
C THR A 160 -10.74 12.88 -18.23
N PHE A 161 -10.89 14.18 -17.97
CA PHE A 161 -12.15 14.95 -17.89
C PHE A 161 -13.06 14.81 -16.65
N ASN A 162 -13.06 13.70 -15.89
CA ASN A 162 -14.05 13.55 -14.81
C ASN A 162 -13.66 14.20 -13.47
N ASP A 163 -12.37 14.20 -13.09
CA ASP A 163 -11.98 14.60 -11.73
C ASP A 163 -11.85 16.12 -11.54
N ALA A 164 -11.61 16.88 -12.61
CA ALA A 164 -11.43 18.34 -12.53
C ALA A 164 -12.74 19.14 -12.61
N CYS A 165 -13.83 18.58 -13.16
CA CYS A 165 -15.07 19.33 -13.38
C CYS A 165 -16.09 19.27 -12.23
N LEU A 166 -16.05 18.27 -11.36
CA LEU A 166 -17.09 18.09 -10.34
C LEU A 166 -16.95 19.03 -9.13
N ASN A 167 -15.75 19.55 -8.84
CA ASN A 167 -15.52 20.35 -7.64
C ASN A 167 -15.59 21.88 -7.85
N ASN A 168 -15.76 22.38 -9.08
CA ASN A 168 -15.79 23.83 -9.35
C ASN A 168 -16.91 24.34 -10.27
N LEU A 169 -17.85 23.49 -10.69
CA LEU A 169 -19.04 23.96 -11.42
C LEU A 169 -20.15 24.41 -10.47
N LYS A 170 -20.03 25.64 -9.96
CA LYS A 170 -21.25 26.43 -9.69
C LYS A 170 -21.86 26.77 -11.05
N LEU A 171 -22.88 26.02 -11.46
CA LEU A 171 -23.76 26.43 -12.56
C LEU A 171 -24.37 27.79 -12.21
N VAL A 172 -23.79 28.87 -12.72
CA VAL A 172 -24.49 30.14 -12.87
C VAL A 172 -25.28 30.04 -14.17
N THR A 173 -26.52 29.57 -14.08
CA THR A 173 -27.45 29.67 -15.20
C THR A 173 -28.02 31.09 -15.22
N SER A 174 -27.44 31.97 -16.03
CA SER A 174 -28.14 33.19 -16.44
C SER A 174 -28.75 32.93 -17.82
N THR A 175 -30.06 32.72 -17.87
CA THR A 175 -30.79 32.71 -19.14
C THR A 175 -30.91 34.15 -19.64
N SER A 176 -30.22 34.47 -20.74
CA SER A 176 -30.59 35.62 -21.56
C SER A 176 -31.18 35.10 -22.88
N ASN A 177 -32.46 35.43 -23.07
CA ASN A 177 -33.20 35.20 -24.31
C ASN A 177 -32.71 36.22 -25.34
N TYR A 178 -31.67 35.92 -26.12
CA TYR A 178 -31.50 36.43 -27.49
C TYR A 178 -30.44 35.58 -28.17
N GLY A 179 -30.83 34.81 -29.18
CA GLY A 179 -29.94 33.93 -29.92
C GLY A 179 -28.98 34.73 -30.80
N TRP A 180 -27.68 34.49 -30.63
CA TRP A 180 -26.67 34.54 -31.67
C TRP A 180 -25.55 33.56 -31.30
N SER A 181 -25.11 32.80 -32.29
CA SER A 181 -23.95 31.91 -32.26
C SER A 181 -22.66 32.69 -31.98
N VAL A 182 -21.96 32.32 -30.92
CA VAL A 182 -20.58 32.75 -30.67
C VAL A 182 -19.70 31.51 -30.68
N TRP A 183 -18.85 31.40 -31.69
CA TRP A 183 -17.69 30.53 -31.66
C TRP A 183 -16.74 31.06 -30.58
N GLY A 184 -16.70 30.41 -29.43
CA GLY A 184 -15.67 30.63 -28.42
C GLY A 184 -14.49 29.72 -28.70
N GLU A 185 -13.52 30.21 -29.48
CA GLU A 185 -12.17 29.64 -29.49
C GLU A 185 -11.57 29.77 -28.08
N MET A 186 -11.45 28.65 -27.37
CA MET A 186 -10.58 28.57 -26.21
C MET A 186 -9.25 28.01 -26.69
N TYR A 187 -8.26 28.90 -26.77
CA TYR A 187 -6.87 28.55 -27.03
C TYR A 187 -6.38 27.55 -25.98
N CYS A 188 -6.32 26.27 -26.36
CA CYS A 188 -5.57 25.26 -25.65
C CYS A 188 -4.30 25.03 -26.48
N GLU A 189 -3.27 25.82 -26.18
CA GLU A 189 -1.98 25.70 -26.85
C GLU A 189 -1.29 24.37 -26.48
N TYR A 190 -0.87 23.64 -27.51
CA TYR A 190 0.07 22.52 -27.51
C TYR A 190 -0.27 21.25 -26.70
N TRP A 191 -1.18 20.42 -27.22
CA TRP A 191 -0.95 18.96 -27.23
C TRP A 191 -1.47 18.38 -28.54
N THR A 192 -0.55 18.05 -29.44
CA THR A 192 -0.82 17.21 -30.61
C THR A 192 -1.32 15.86 -30.10
N ILE A 193 -2.62 15.58 -30.24
CA ILE A 193 -3.21 14.29 -29.87
C ILE A 193 -2.72 13.26 -30.90
N VAL A 194 -1.68 12.52 -30.54
CA VAL A 194 -1.32 11.28 -31.22
C VAL A 194 -2.28 10.22 -30.69
N PHE A 195 -3.21 9.76 -31.54
CA PHE A 195 -3.93 8.52 -31.32
C PHE A 195 -2.95 7.36 -31.41
N SER A 196 -2.25 7.07 -30.31
CA SER A 196 -1.64 5.76 -30.14
C SER A 196 -2.75 4.82 -29.66
N LEU A 197 -3.09 3.83 -30.48
CA LEU A 197 -3.93 2.68 -30.11
C LEU A 197 -3.21 1.76 -29.10
N GLY A 198 -2.51 2.35 -28.12
CA GLY A 198 -1.93 1.64 -26.99
C GLY A 198 -3.03 1.36 -25.98
N VAL A 199 -3.19 0.09 -25.64
CA VAL A 199 -3.93 -0.37 -24.45
C VAL A 199 -3.55 0.56 -23.28
N PRO A 200 -4.50 1.03 -22.45
CA PRO A 200 -4.13 1.79 -21.26
C PRO A 200 -3.13 0.96 -20.46
N ASN A 201 -1.85 1.37 -20.44
CA ASN A 201 -0.86 0.74 -19.57
C ASN A 201 -1.45 0.74 -18.17
N GLY A 202 -1.69 -0.45 -17.62
CA GLY A 202 -2.33 -0.63 -16.34
C GLY A 202 -1.57 0.13 -15.26
N THR A 203 -2.31 0.70 -14.30
CA THR A 203 -1.73 1.29 -13.10
C THR A 203 -0.95 0.23 -12.32
N SER A 204 0.24 0.60 -11.86
CA SER A 204 1.09 -0.24 -11.01
C SER A 204 0.31 -0.81 -9.81
N PRO A 205 0.35 -2.13 -9.54
CA PRO A 205 -0.26 -2.73 -8.35
C PRO A 205 0.66 -2.55 -7.13
N TYR A 206 1.03 -1.30 -6.85
CA TYR A 206 1.98 -0.92 -5.80
C TYR A 206 3.40 -1.47 -5.97
N PHE A 207 3.91 -1.65 -7.20
CA PHE A 207 5.28 -2.15 -7.39
C PHE A 207 6.31 -1.21 -6.74
N GLY A 208 7.02 -1.68 -5.71
CA GLY A 208 8.24 -1.07 -5.17
C GLY A 208 8.08 0.22 -4.37
N CYS A 209 6.86 0.76 -4.29
CA CYS A 209 6.54 2.03 -3.66
C CYS A 209 6.48 1.94 -2.13
N ILE A 210 6.50 3.10 -1.49
CA ILE A 210 6.11 3.23 -0.08
C ILE A 210 4.60 3.43 0.01
N VAL A 211 3.94 2.56 0.77
CA VAL A 211 2.50 2.68 1.06
C VAL A 211 2.27 3.41 2.38
N GLY A 212 1.24 4.26 2.42
CA GLY A 212 0.88 5.07 3.58
C GLY A 212 -0.27 6.04 3.26
N ARG A 213 -0.89 6.71 4.23
CA ARG A 213 -0.48 6.87 5.64
C ARG A 213 -0.58 5.61 6.50
N VAL A 214 -1.49 4.70 6.16
CA VAL A 214 -1.66 3.39 6.81
C VAL A 214 -1.61 2.29 5.75
N ALA A 215 -0.59 1.44 5.83
CA ALA A 215 -0.41 0.25 5.04
C ALA A 215 -1.49 -0.79 5.33
N ASN A 216 -1.77 -1.63 4.32
CA ASN A 216 -2.79 -2.66 4.36
C ASN A 216 -4.20 -2.09 4.63
N ARG A 217 -5.12 -2.91 5.14
CA ARG A 217 -6.55 -2.59 5.19
C ARG A 217 -7.00 -1.95 6.49
N ILE A 218 -7.96 -1.03 6.38
CA ILE A 218 -8.80 -0.54 7.48
C ILE A 218 -10.25 -0.94 7.19
N LYS A 219 -10.84 -1.69 8.12
CA LYS A 219 -12.19 -2.25 7.99
C LYS A 219 -13.22 -1.14 7.76
N ASP A 220 -14.08 -1.35 6.76
CA ASP A 220 -15.16 -0.43 6.37
C ASP A 220 -14.70 1.01 6.05
N GLY A 221 -13.38 1.21 5.87
CA GLY A 221 -12.75 2.52 5.76
C GLY A 221 -13.08 3.45 6.92
N LYS A 222 -13.22 2.92 8.14
CA LYS A 222 -13.60 3.70 9.31
C LYS A 222 -12.75 3.34 10.51
N PHE A 223 -12.54 4.33 11.37
CA PHE A 223 -11.97 4.13 12.69
C PHE A 223 -12.41 5.26 13.63
N THR A 224 -12.22 5.05 14.93
CA THR A 224 -12.50 6.05 15.97
C THR A 224 -11.21 6.43 16.66
N LEU A 225 -10.97 7.73 16.83
CA LEU A 225 -9.81 8.26 17.56
C LEU A 225 -10.27 9.46 18.40
N ASN A 226 -10.01 9.42 19.71
CA ASN A 226 -10.46 10.43 20.67
C ASN A 226 -11.96 10.74 20.56
N ASP A 227 -12.78 9.68 20.56
CA ASP A 227 -14.26 9.73 20.41
C ASP A 227 -14.77 10.34 19.09
N GLN A 228 -13.88 10.71 18.17
CA GLN A 228 -14.23 11.17 16.83
C GLN A 228 -14.13 10.01 15.83
N GLN A 229 -15.20 9.80 15.06
CA GLN A 229 -15.21 8.86 13.96
C GLN A 229 -14.62 9.50 12.70
N TYR A 230 -13.74 8.76 12.02
CA TYR A 230 -13.16 9.12 10.73
C TYR A 230 -13.67 8.16 9.66
N SER A 231 -13.86 8.69 8.45
CA SER A 231 -14.23 7.91 7.26
C SER A 231 -13.19 8.16 6.18
N LEU A 232 -12.76 7.08 5.54
CA LEU A 232 -11.68 7.01 4.57
C LEU A 232 -12.24 6.57 3.21
N ALA A 233 -11.41 6.70 2.17
CA ALA A 233 -11.74 6.24 0.83
C ALA A 233 -11.92 4.71 0.78
N ILE A 234 -13.02 4.23 0.21
CA ILE A 234 -13.28 2.80 -0.02
C ILE A 234 -12.71 2.38 -1.37
N ASN A 235 -11.38 2.35 -1.46
CA ASN A 235 -10.64 1.98 -2.68
C ASN A 235 -10.45 0.46 -2.84
N ASN A 236 -10.75 -0.34 -1.81
CA ASN A 236 -10.82 -1.80 -1.89
C ASN A 236 -12.11 -2.30 -1.21
N PRO A 237 -13.28 -2.16 -1.87
CA PRO A 237 -14.57 -2.37 -1.23
C PRO A 237 -14.71 -3.71 -0.48
N PRO A 238 -15.24 -3.73 0.75
CA PRO A 238 -15.82 -2.60 1.49
C PRO A 238 -14.82 -1.76 2.30
N ASN A 239 -13.51 -2.00 2.15
CA ASN A 239 -12.45 -1.48 3.00
C ASN A 239 -11.64 -0.34 2.34
N THR A 240 -10.85 0.36 3.17
CA THR A 240 -9.72 1.18 2.69
C THR A 240 -8.47 0.32 2.64
N LEU A 241 -7.64 0.49 1.61
CA LEU A 241 -6.37 -0.21 1.41
C LEU A 241 -5.25 0.79 1.12
N HIS A 242 -4.09 0.60 1.75
CA HIS A 242 -2.83 1.31 1.47
C HIS A 242 -2.95 2.84 1.45
N GLY A 243 -3.75 3.39 2.36
CA GLY A 243 -3.89 4.84 2.53
C GLY A 243 -4.89 5.53 1.60
N GLY A 244 -5.59 4.82 0.72
CA GLY A 244 -6.71 5.37 -0.07
C GLY A 244 -6.44 5.47 -1.57
N PHE A 245 -7.19 6.31 -2.29
CA PHE A 245 -7.08 6.40 -3.75
C PHE A 245 -5.71 6.95 -4.16
N LYS A 246 -5.30 8.06 -3.53
CA LYS A 246 -4.02 8.72 -3.71
C LYS A 246 -3.18 8.63 -2.45
N GLY A 247 -2.84 7.39 -2.09
CA GLY A 247 -1.87 7.09 -1.03
C GLY A 247 -0.46 7.57 -1.37
N PHE A 248 0.47 7.34 -0.44
CA PHE A 248 1.86 7.77 -0.55
C PHE A 248 2.61 7.18 -1.75
N ASP A 249 2.08 6.12 -2.35
CA ASP A 249 2.60 5.46 -3.55
C ASP A 249 2.45 6.28 -4.83
N LYS A 250 1.46 7.19 -4.88
CA LYS A 250 1.10 7.94 -6.11
C LYS A 250 1.49 9.41 -6.07
N ILE A 251 2.03 9.88 -4.95
CA ILE A 251 2.48 11.26 -4.82
C ILE A 251 3.93 11.40 -5.29
N ILE A 252 4.29 12.59 -5.75
CA ILE A 252 5.69 12.92 -6.05
C ILE A 252 6.31 13.51 -4.80
N TRP A 253 7.31 12.83 -4.27
CA TRP A 253 8.04 13.23 -3.08
C TRP A 253 9.07 14.31 -3.43
N GLU A 254 9.33 15.22 -2.50
CA GLU A 254 10.46 16.12 -2.56
C GLU A 254 11.76 15.32 -2.39
N VAL A 255 12.79 15.63 -3.19
CA VAL A 255 14.14 15.11 -2.98
C VAL A 255 14.87 16.08 -2.06
N ALA A 256 14.95 15.75 -0.78
CA ALA A 256 15.58 16.60 0.23
C ALA A 256 17.12 16.51 0.16
N GLU A 257 17.65 15.35 -0.19
CA GLU A 257 19.09 15.12 -0.31
C GLU A 257 19.38 13.98 -1.30
N TYR A 258 20.41 14.11 -2.13
CA TYR A 258 20.92 13.03 -2.99
C TYR A 258 22.44 13.03 -3.00
N VAL A 259 23.02 12.00 -2.38
CA VAL A 259 24.46 11.80 -2.24
C VAL A 259 24.90 10.66 -3.16
N LYS A 260 25.91 10.93 -3.99
CA LYS A 260 26.62 9.93 -4.81
C LYS A 260 27.99 9.65 -4.20
N GLY A 261 28.65 8.57 -4.65
CA GLY A 261 30.02 8.24 -4.24
C GLY A 261 30.08 7.03 -3.32
N GLU A 262 30.96 7.06 -2.34
CA GLU A 262 31.31 5.91 -1.48
C GLU A 262 30.13 5.41 -0.62
N ASN A 263 29.33 6.35 -0.09
CA ASN A 263 28.14 6.07 0.72
C ASN A 263 26.89 6.67 0.04
N PRO A 264 26.45 6.11 -1.09
CA PRO A 264 25.38 6.71 -1.87
C PRO A 264 24.06 6.61 -1.11
N SER A 265 23.29 7.70 -1.13
CA SER A 265 22.00 7.77 -0.45
C SER A 265 21.07 8.79 -1.10
N ILE A 266 19.78 8.62 -0.92
CA ILE A 266 18.78 9.60 -1.33
C ILE A 266 17.69 9.69 -0.25
N THR A 267 17.34 10.92 0.11
CA THR A 267 16.31 11.23 1.09
C THR A 267 15.13 11.90 0.39
N PHE A 268 13.98 11.24 0.47
CA PHE A 268 12.70 11.78 0.05
C PHE A 268 11.96 12.36 1.24
N LYS A 269 11.17 13.41 1.00
CA LYS A 269 10.30 14.04 1.98
C LYS A 269 8.91 14.27 1.40
N TYR A 270 7.89 14.05 2.23
CA TYR A 270 6.52 14.38 1.90
C TYR A 270 5.83 15.01 3.10
N TYR A 271 4.95 15.97 2.83
CA TYR A 271 4.10 16.59 3.83
C TYR A 271 2.65 16.21 3.53
N SER A 272 2.11 15.30 4.32
CA SER A 272 0.72 14.84 4.22
C SER A 272 -0.15 15.71 5.11
N LYS A 273 -1.11 16.43 4.54
CA LYS A 273 -1.93 17.42 5.27
C LYS A 273 -3.02 16.77 6.13
N ASP A 274 -3.54 17.51 7.09
CA ASP A 274 -4.78 17.20 7.82
C ASP A 274 -5.94 16.97 6.83
N GLY A 275 -6.64 15.86 6.99
CA GLY A 275 -7.76 15.43 6.14
C GLY A 275 -7.36 14.74 4.83
N GLU A 276 -6.07 14.58 4.53
CA GLU A 276 -5.63 13.85 3.34
C GLU A 276 -6.11 12.40 3.37
N GLU A 277 -6.82 11.97 2.32
CA GLU A 277 -7.50 10.67 2.24
C GLU A 277 -8.44 10.36 3.42
N GLY A 278 -8.83 11.38 4.20
CA GLY A 278 -9.69 11.30 5.38
C GLY A 278 -8.95 11.12 6.72
N PHE A 279 -7.61 11.08 6.73
CA PHE A 279 -6.83 10.94 7.96
C PHE A 279 -6.62 12.28 8.70
N PRO A 280 -6.72 12.33 10.04
CA PRO A 280 -6.47 13.54 10.82
C PRO A 280 -4.99 13.89 10.92
N GLY A 281 -4.69 15.17 11.06
CA GLY A 281 -3.38 15.69 11.40
C GLY A 281 -2.44 15.84 10.22
N ASP A 282 -1.59 16.85 10.31
CA ASP A 282 -0.45 17.03 9.41
C ASP A 282 0.65 16.04 9.81
N VAL A 283 1.28 15.41 8.82
CA VAL A 283 2.36 14.45 9.02
C VAL A 283 3.53 14.81 8.11
N SER A 284 4.72 15.00 8.70
CA SER A 284 5.98 15.05 7.97
C SER A 284 6.51 13.64 7.81
N VAL A 285 6.72 13.20 6.57
CA VAL A 285 7.21 11.87 6.25
C VAL A 285 8.56 11.98 5.55
N THR A 286 9.51 11.14 5.93
CA THR A 286 10.80 11.01 5.25
C THR A 286 11.09 9.55 4.93
N ALA A 287 11.76 9.33 3.81
CA ALA A 287 12.22 8.02 3.38
C ALA A 287 13.65 8.14 2.84
N ARG A 288 14.61 7.53 3.52
CA ARG A 288 16.02 7.55 3.14
C ARG A 288 16.48 6.17 2.68
N TYR A 289 16.88 6.08 1.43
CA TYR A 289 17.57 4.91 0.89
C TYR A 289 19.08 5.11 0.96
N SER A 290 19.84 4.06 1.30
CA SER A 290 21.30 4.11 1.34
C SER A 290 21.92 2.76 1.00
N ILE A 291 23.09 2.78 0.38
CA ILE A 291 23.93 1.59 0.24
C ILE A 291 25.07 1.71 1.24
N LEU A 292 25.07 0.85 2.28
CA LEU A 292 26.01 0.94 3.42
C LEU A 292 27.20 -0.02 3.33
N ALA A 293 27.07 -1.08 2.53
CA ALA A 293 28.07 -2.12 2.34
C ALA A 293 27.90 -2.71 0.94
N SER A 294 28.79 -3.62 0.55
CA SER A 294 28.88 -4.08 -0.83
C SER A 294 27.57 -4.64 -1.41
N THR A 295 26.66 -5.15 -0.57
CA THR A 295 25.39 -5.74 -0.99
C THR A 295 24.22 -5.33 -0.10
N THR A 296 24.32 -4.17 0.56
CA THR A 296 23.32 -3.75 1.55
C THR A 296 22.58 -2.50 1.14
N LEU A 297 21.31 -2.66 0.74
CA LEU A 297 20.34 -1.57 0.67
C LEU A 297 19.66 -1.40 2.03
N LYS A 298 19.64 -0.17 2.54
CA LYS A 298 18.92 0.24 3.74
C LYS A 298 17.84 1.23 3.35
N LEU A 299 16.64 1.04 3.88
CA LEU A 299 15.54 2.01 3.86
C LEU A 299 15.26 2.44 5.29
N GLU A 300 15.22 3.75 5.55
CA GLU A 300 14.78 4.34 6.80
C GLU A 300 13.55 5.20 6.51
N MET A 301 12.41 4.84 7.08
CA MET A 301 11.20 5.66 7.00
C MET A 301 10.90 6.26 8.36
N GLU A 302 10.45 7.51 8.38
CA GLU A 302 9.99 8.21 9.58
C GLU A 302 8.76 9.05 9.23
N ALA A 303 7.71 8.94 10.03
CA ALA A 303 6.51 9.77 9.89
C ALA A 303 6.13 10.40 11.23
N ILE A 304 6.16 11.73 11.27
CA ILE A 304 5.98 12.52 12.48
C ILE A 304 4.68 13.31 12.35
N PRO A 305 3.64 13.02 13.16
CA PRO A 305 2.48 13.89 13.26
C PRO A 305 2.87 15.22 13.93
N LEU A 306 2.43 16.33 13.34
CA LEU A 306 2.87 17.66 13.73
C LEU A 306 1.88 18.39 14.65
N ASN A 307 0.60 18.03 14.59
CA ASN A 307 -0.46 18.80 15.25
C ASN A 307 -1.61 17.97 15.85
N LYS A 308 -1.86 16.74 15.39
CA LYS A 308 -2.90 15.85 15.92
C LYS A 308 -2.42 14.42 15.95
N ALA A 309 -2.97 13.63 16.86
CA ALA A 309 -2.80 12.18 16.85
C ALA A 309 -3.37 11.59 15.56
N THR A 310 -2.70 10.60 14.98
CA THR A 310 -3.15 9.92 13.76
C THR A 310 -2.62 8.50 13.70
N PRO A 311 -3.34 7.55 13.07
CA PRO A 311 -2.75 6.27 12.72
C PRO A 311 -1.63 6.44 11.68
N ILE A 312 -0.53 5.73 11.86
CA ILE A 312 0.62 5.64 10.96
C ILE A 312 1.10 4.19 10.91
N SER A 313 1.14 3.62 9.71
CA SER A 313 1.80 2.33 9.45
C SER A 313 2.35 2.42 8.04
N LEU A 314 3.67 2.46 7.89
CA LEU A 314 4.32 2.54 6.58
C LEU A 314 4.84 1.17 6.20
N ALA A 315 4.87 0.88 4.90
CA ALA A 315 5.55 -0.30 4.39
C ALA A 315 6.11 -0.05 3.00
N GLN A 316 7.10 -0.85 2.60
CA GLN A 316 7.60 -0.87 1.23
C GLN A 316 7.02 -2.09 0.50
N HIS A 317 6.34 -1.84 -0.63
CA HIS A 317 5.61 -2.86 -1.36
C HIS A 317 6.42 -3.43 -2.55
N THR A 318 7.69 -3.76 -2.32
CA THR A 318 8.55 -4.36 -3.35
C THR A 318 8.17 -5.81 -3.61
N TYR A 319 7.98 -6.15 -4.88
CA TYR A 319 7.80 -7.52 -5.34
C TYR A 319 9.16 -8.10 -5.75
N TRP A 320 9.63 -9.06 -4.97
CA TRP A 320 10.91 -9.74 -5.12
C TRP A 320 10.76 -10.98 -6.00
N ASN A 321 11.67 -11.14 -6.95
CA ASN A 321 11.98 -12.41 -7.59
C ASN A 321 13.50 -12.56 -7.66
N LEU A 322 14.07 -13.30 -6.70
CA LEU A 322 15.53 -13.45 -6.58
C LEU A 322 16.17 -14.22 -7.73
N ALA A 323 15.42 -14.99 -8.53
CA ALA A 323 15.91 -15.59 -9.75
C ALA A 323 16.04 -14.56 -10.90
N GLY A 324 15.47 -13.36 -10.73
CA GLY A 324 15.33 -12.32 -11.74
C GLY A 324 13.86 -11.99 -11.99
N HIS A 325 13.53 -10.73 -12.22
CA HIS A 325 12.14 -10.27 -12.40
C HIS A 325 11.41 -10.94 -13.59
N ASN A 326 12.16 -11.50 -14.54
CA ASN A 326 11.65 -12.15 -15.74
C ASN A 326 11.73 -13.69 -15.67
N SER A 327 12.01 -14.25 -14.50
CA SER A 327 12.28 -15.69 -14.33
C SER A 327 11.04 -16.55 -14.09
N GLY A 328 9.83 -15.99 -14.23
CA GLY A 328 8.58 -16.69 -13.98
C GLY A 328 8.11 -16.52 -12.54
N ASP A 329 7.55 -17.58 -11.94
CA ASP A 329 7.04 -17.55 -10.58
C ASP A 329 8.11 -17.73 -9.50
N VAL A 330 7.76 -17.43 -8.25
CA VAL A 330 8.63 -17.57 -7.06
C VAL A 330 8.38 -18.86 -6.27
N LEU A 331 7.63 -19.83 -6.80
CA LEU A 331 7.20 -20.99 -6.02
C LEU A 331 8.37 -21.90 -5.62
N ALA A 332 9.49 -21.83 -6.35
CA ALA A 332 10.72 -22.56 -6.04
C ALA A 332 11.57 -21.90 -4.93
N HIS A 333 11.35 -20.62 -4.61
CA HIS A 333 12.07 -19.93 -3.53
C HIS A 333 11.79 -20.59 -2.19
N THR A 334 12.78 -20.61 -1.32
CA THR A 334 12.60 -20.93 0.10
C THR A 334 12.40 -19.66 0.90
N VAL A 335 11.54 -19.73 1.91
CA VAL A 335 11.27 -18.63 2.83
C VAL A 335 11.40 -19.13 4.26
N GLN A 336 12.04 -18.34 5.12
CA GLN A 336 11.96 -18.43 6.57
C GLN A 336 11.36 -17.12 7.08
N ILE A 337 10.36 -17.18 7.96
CA ILE A 337 9.75 -16.03 8.63
C ILE A 337 9.85 -16.27 10.14
N LEU A 338 10.45 -15.33 10.85
CA LEU A 338 10.74 -15.41 12.29
C LEU A 338 9.53 -14.89 13.08
N GLY A 339 8.37 -15.49 12.80
CA GLY A 339 7.10 -15.18 13.42
C GLY A 339 6.29 -16.44 13.69
N SER A 340 6.02 -16.72 14.96
CA SER A 340 5.35 -17.94 15.42
C SER A 340 3.82 -17.89 15.31
N GLN A 341 3.25 -16.74 14.93
CA GLN A 341 1.82 -16.53 14.75
C GLN A 341 1.52 -15.72 13.49
N ILE A 342 0.30 -15.83 12.98
CA ILE A 342 -0.28 -14.92 11.98
C ILE A 342 -1.52 -14.23 12.55
N THR A 343 -1.94 -13.16 11.89
CA THR A 343 -3.28 -12.59 12.08
C THR A 343 -4.22 -13.15 11.00
N PRO A 344 -5.05 -14.18 11.30
CA PRO A 344 -5.98 -14.75 10.32
C PRO A 344 -7.00 -13.71 9.88
N VAL A 345 -7.51 -13.85 8.65
CA VAL A 345 -8.37 -12.86 8.00
C VAL A 345 -9.74 -13.42 7.65
N ASP A 346 -10.72 -12.53 7.54
CA ASP A 346 -12.05 -12.82 7.00
C ASP A 346 -12.05 -12.83 5.44
N GLU A 347 -13.23 -13.06 4.85
CA GLU A 347 -13.44 -13.10 3.40
C GLU A 347 -13.13 -11.78 2.68
N THR A 348 -12.98 -10.67 3.41
CA THR A 348 -12.57 -9.36 2.88
C THR A 348 -11.10 -9.03 3.17
N SER A 349 -10.33 -10.02 3.63
CA SER A 349 -8.93 -9.91 4.01
C SER A 349 -8.68 -8.96 5.20
N ILE A 350 -9.67 -8.79 6.08
CA ILE A 350 -9.51 -8.06 7.35
C ILE A 350 -9.13 -9.02 8.46
N PRO A 351 -8.10 -8.73 9.28
CA PRO A 351 -7.81 -9.55 10.46
C PRO A 351 -9.00 -9.65 11.41
N THR A 352 -9.28 -10.88 11.85
CA THR A 352 -10.37 -11.18 12.80
C THR A 352 -10.13 -10.58 14.18
N GLY A 353 -8.87 -10.24 14.49
CA GLY A 353 -8.40 -9.84 15.82
C GLY A 353 -7.70 -10.98 16.56
N GLU A 354 -7.77 -12.21 16.07
CA GLU A 354 -7.06 -13.34 16.67
C GLU A 354 -5.57 -13.36 16.27
N MET A 355 -4.77 -14.11 17.03
CA MET A 355 -3.40 -14.46 16.66
C MET A 355 -3.28 -15.99 16.62
N MET A 356 -3.15 -16.56 15.42
CA MET A 356 -3.15 -17.99 15.20
C MET A 356 -1.71 -18.53 15.15
N PRO A 357 -1.33 -19.54 15.95
CA PRO A 357 -0.03 -20.18 15.83
C PRO A 357 0.21 -20.76 14.44
N VAL A 358 1.45 -20.62 13.93
CA VAL A 358 1.81 -21.18 12.64
C VAL A 358 2.05 -22.69 12.69
N SER A 359 2.42 -23.23 13.87
CA SER A 359 2.70 -24.64 14.06
C SER A 359 1.51 -25.52 13.64
N GLY A 360 1.77 -26.56 12.86
CA GLY A 360 0.73 -27.45 12.33
C GLY A 360 -0.13 -26.86 11.20
N SER A 361 0.18 -25.65 10.71
CA SER A 361 -0.55 -24.98 9.63
C SER A 361 0.31 -24.83 8.36
N PRO A 362 -0.28 -24.53 7.18
CA PRO A 362 0.48 -24.22 5.97
C PRO A 362 1.30 -22.92 6.06
N PHE A 363 1.13 -22.15 7.14
CA PHE A 363 1.88 -20.93 7.42
C PHE A 363 3.18 -21.17 8.20
N ASN A 364 3.55 -22.42 8.53
CA ASN A 364 4.76 -22.68 9.32
C ASN A 364 6.06 -22.46 8.52
N PHE A 365 6.54 -21.22 8.48
CA PHE A 365 7.83 -20.82 7.89
C PHE A 365 8.92 -20.54 8.94
N LEU A 366 8.78 -21.06 10.18
CA LEU A 366 9.82 -20.88 11.22
C LEU A 366 11.19 -21.43 10.80
N THR A 367 11.17 -22.43 9.91
CA THR A 367 12.34 -22.95 9.21
C THR A 367 12.21 -22.70 7.71
N GLU A 368 13.34 -22.61 7.01
CA GLU A 368 13.37 -22.46 5.55
C GLU A 368 12.48 -23.50 4.87
N THR A 369 11.48 -23.04 4.13
CA THR A 369 10.53 -23.89 3.43
C THR A 369 10.22 -23.35 2.05
N THR A 370 10.18 -24.22 1.04
CA THR A 370 9.79 -23.86 -0.32
C THR A 370 8.35 -23.33 -0.37
N ILE A 371 8.13 -22.17 -0.98
CA ILE A 371 6.81 -21.51 -1.05
C ILE A 371 5.76 -22.44 -1.66
N GLY A 372 6.07 -23.03 -2.82
CA GLY A 372 5.16 -23.89 -3.57
C GLY A 372 4.78 -25.19 -2.86
N SER A 373 5.52 -25.61 -1.83
CA SER A 373 5.29 -26.91 -1.16
C SER A 373 3.95 -26.99 -0.42
N ARG A 374 3.39 -25.85 0.00
CA ARG A 374 2.16 -25.77 0.80
C ARG A 374 1.18 -24.70 0.32
N ILE A 375 1.51 -23.95 -0.73
CA ILE A 375 0.70 -22.82 -1.18
C ILE A 375 -0.73 -23.24 -1.57
N ASP A 376 -0.92 -24.43 -2.14
CA ASP A 376 -2.24 -24.94 -2.53
C ASP A 376 -3.18 -25.21 -1.33
N GLN A 377 -2.63 -25.28 -0.12
CA GLN A 377 -3.41 -25.40 1.12
C GLN A 377 -3.95 -24.05 1.60
N VAL A 378 -3.49 -22.94 1.00
CA VAL A 378 -3.94 -21.58 1.30
C VAL A 378 -4.70 -21.05 0.08
N PRO A 379 -6.04 -21.00 0.11
CA PRO A 379 -6.84 -20.54 -1.03
C PRO A 379 -6.36 -19.18 -1.57
N GLY A 380 -5.99 -19.15 -2.84
CA GLY A 380 -5.48 -17.94 -3.51
C GLY A 380 -3.97 -17.72 -3.39
N GLY A 381 -3.32 -18.26 -2.37
CA GLY A 381 -1.91 -18.05 -2.02
C GLY A 381 -1.74 -17.28 -0.71
N TYR A 382 -0.50 -17.02 -0.31
CA TYR A 382 -0.23 -16.28 0.91
C TYR A 382 -0.52 -14.79 0.70
N ASP A 383 -1.33 -14.21 1.58
CA ASP A 383 -1.54 -12.76 1.76
C ASP A 383 -1.86 -12.48 3.24
N HIS A 384 -0.91 -12.79 4.14
CA HIS A 384 -1.15 -12.75 5.58
C HIS A 384 -0.04 -12.00 6.31
N ASN A 385 -0.42 -11.31 7.38
CA ASN A 385 0.52 -10.69 8.31
C ASN A 385 1.00 -11.73 9.33
N PHE A 386 2.32 -11.90 9.40
CA PHE A 386 3.02 -12.67 10.42
C PHE A 386 3.38 -11.76 11.60
N VAL A 387 3.19 -12.26 12.82
CA VAL A 387 3.57 -11.61 14.07
C VAL A 387 5.04 -11.93 14.34
N ILE A 388 5.92 -10.94 14.33
CA ILE A 388 7.36 -11.15 14.48
C ILE A 388 7.73 -11.36 15.94
N ASP A 389 8.40 -12.47 16.24
CA ASP A 389 8.77 -12.87 17.61
C ASP A 389 9.92 -12.01 18.17
N CYS A 390 10.70 -11.39 17.30
CA CYS A 390 11.90 -10.61 17.61
C CYS A 390 12.92 -11.35 18.50
N GLY A 391 13.33 -12.55 18.07
CA GLY A 391 14.35 -13.33 18.75
C GLY A 391 15.75 -12.71 18.62
N GLU A 392 16.37 -12.82 17.43
CA GLU A 392 17.68 -12.24 17.18
C GLU A 392 17.58 -10.73 16.90
N VAL A 393 18.38 -9.93 17.61
CA VAL A 393 18.39 -8.46 17.48
C VAL A 393 19.79 -7.95 17.13
N LYS A 394 19.90 -7.13 16.09
CA LYS A 394 21.14 -6.44 15.67
C LYS A 394 20.87 -4.96 15.44
N SER A 395 21.63 -4.10 16.12
CA SER A 395 21.50 -2.63 16.00
C SER A 395 20.07 -2.12 16.20
N GLY A 396 19.32 -2.76 17.12
CA GLY A 396 17.92 -2.44 17.41
C GLY A 396 16.89 -3.01 16.43
N LEU A 397 17.30 -3.86 15.48
CA LEU A 397 16.42 -4.49 14.50
C LEU A 397 16.30 -5.98 14.75
N CYS A 398 15.08 -6.49 14.68
CA CYS A 398 14.77 -7.91 14.74
C CYS A 398 15.07 -8.56 13.39
N HIS A 399 15.52 -9.82 13.40
CA HIS A 399 15.53 -10.65 12.18
C HIS A 399 14.09 -11.03 11.82
N VAL A 400 13.62 -10.67 10.62
CA VAL A 400 12.21 -10.81 10.22
C VAL A 400 12.01 -12.01 9.30
N ALA A 401 12.78 -12.06 8.22
CA ALA A 401 12.61 -13.08 7.20
C ALA A 401 13.89 -13.26 6.39
N LYS A 402 14.02 -14.46 5.82
CA LYS A 402 15.06 -14.81 4.85
C LYS A 402 14.40 -15.48 3.66
N VAL A 403 14.71 -15.05 2.44
CA VAL A 403 14.29 -15.68 1.20
C VAL A 403 15.51 -16.11 0.41
N THR A 404 15.49 -17.30 -0.16
CA THR A 404 16.56 -17.78 -1.03
C THR A 404 15.98 -18.28 -2.34
N ASP A 405 16.57 -17.90 -3.46
CA ASP A 405 16.34 -18.60 -4.73
C ASP A 405 17.38 -19.70 -4.91
N PRO A 406 16.96 -20.98 -5.05
CA PRO A 406 17.91 -22.08 -5.22
C PRO A 406 18.73 -22.00 -6.52
N SER A 407 18.23 -21.33 -7.57
CA SER A 407 18.90 -21.32 -8.88
C SER A 407 20.06 -20.33 -8.96
N SER A 408 19.86 -19.09 -8.51
CA SER A 408 20.90 -18.04 -8.47
C SER A 408 21.71 -18.05 -7.17
N SER A 409 21.22 -18.75 -6.14
CA SER A 409 21.74 -18.67 -4.76
C SER A 409 21.68 -17.26 -4.15
N ARG A 410 20.91 -16.32 -4.74
CA ARG A 410 20.67 -15.02 -4.14
C ARG A 410 19.81 -15.17 -2.88
N VAL A 411 20.15 -14.37 -1.87
CA VAL A 411 19.48 -14.34 -0.57
C VAL A 411 19.00 -12.93 -0.27
N LEU A 412 17.73 -12.83 0.12
CA LEU A 412 17.14 -11.64 0.71
C LEU A 412 17.02 -11.85 2.21
N ASP A 413 17.86 -11.17 2.99
CA ASP A 413 17.84 -11.24 4.44
C ASP A 413 17.31 -9.92 5.04
N ILE A 414 16.17 -9.95 5.73
CA ILE A 414 15.43 -8.77 6.19
C ILE A 414 15.54 -8.59 7.71
N TRP A 415 15.97 -7.39 8.09
CA TRP A 415 16.01 -6.92 9.48
C TRP A 415 15.16 -5.67 9.63
N ALA A 416 14.25 -5.66 10.62
CA ALA A 416 13.37 -4.53 10.90
C ALA A 416 12.93 -4.42 12.36
N ASP A 417 12.41 -3.26 12.71
CA ASP A 417 11.80 -2.89 14.00
C ASP A 417 10.27 -2.96 13.99
N ALA A 418 9.67 -3.35 12.86
CA ALA A 418 8.23 -3.53 12.73
C ALA A 418 7.73 -4.76 13.51
N PRO A 419 6.54 -4.69 14.12
CA PRO A 419 5.97 -5.82 14.86
C PRO A 419 5.47 -6.94 13.94
N GLY A 420 5.19 -6.65 12.66
CA GLY A 420 4.65 -7.61 11.70
C GLY A 420 5.28 -7.52 10.33
N VAL A 421 5.07 -8.57 9.53
CA VAL A 421 5.42 -8.60 8.11
C VAL A 421 4.27 -9.19 7.30
N GLN A 422 3.79 -8.45 6.28
CA GLN A 422 2.88 -9.02 5.29
C GLN A 422 3.69 -9.91 4.36
N PHE A 423 3.33 -11.19 4.28
CA PHE A 423 3.85 -12.09 3.27
C PHE A 423 2.79 -12.29 2.19
N TYR A 424 3.03 -11.69 1.04
CA TYR A 424 2.13 -11.73 -0.11
C TYR A 424 2.83 -12.35 -1.32
N THR A 425 2.26 -13.40 -1.90
CA THR A 425 2.86 -14.14 -3.03
C THR A 425 2.37 -13.67 -4.40
N GLY A 426 2.05 -12.40 -4.62
CA GLY A 426 1.71 -11.90 -5.95
C GLY A 426 0.46 -12.54 -6.56
N ASN A 427 -0.51 -12.91 -5.73
CA ASN A 427 -1.68 -13.73 -6.09
C ASN A 427 -2.59 -13.11 -7.15
N PHE A 428 -2.59 -11.77 -7.27
CA PHE A 428 -3.47 -11.00 -8.14
C PHE A 428 -2.77 -10.49 -9.41
N LEU A 429 -1.48 -10.76 -9.57
CA LEU A 429 -0.76 -10.45 -10.80
C LEU A 429 -1.36 -11.26 -11.95
N ASN A 430 -1.75 -10.58 -13.03
CA ASN A 430 -2.47 -11.19 -14.13
C ASN A 430 -2.05 -10.61 -15.48
N GLY A 431 -0.87 -11.04 -15.95
CA GLY A 431 -0.41 -10.72 -17.30
C GLY A 431 0.07 -9.28 -17.47
N ILE A 432 0.64 -8.67 -16.43
CA ILE A 432 1.14 -7.30 -16.48
C ILE A 432 2.44 -7.26 -17.27
N VAL A 433 2.50 -6.44 -18.32
CA VAL A 433 3.75 -6.23 -19.09
C VAL A 433 4.66 -5.30 -18.30
N GLY A 434 5.76 -5.85 -17.80
CA GLY A 434 6.78 -5.14 -17.04
C GLY A 434 8.05 -4.88 -17.84
N LYS A 435 9.17 -4.74 -17.11
CA LYS A 435 10.50 -4.44 -17.66
C LYS A 435 10.92 -5.40 -18.78
N GLY A 436 11.53 -4.86 -19.83
CA GLY A 436 12.06 -5.64 -20.94
C GLY A 436 11.02 -6.48 -21.68
N GLY A 437 9.73 -6.14 -21.57
CA GLY A 437 8.62 -6.90 -22.14
C GLY A 437 8.27 -8.19 -21.37
N ALA A 438 8.82 -8.42 -20.18
CA ALA A 438 8.46 -9.56 -19.33
C ALA A 438 6.97 -9.48 -18.94
N VAL A 439 6.30 -10.63 -18.85
CA VAL A 439 4.88 -10.70 -18.47
C VAL A 439 4.77 -11.27 -17.06
N TYR A 440 4.32 -10.45 -16.12
CA TYR A 440 4.16 -10.82 -14.72
C TYR A 440 2.78 -11.46 -14.51
N GLY A 441 2.78 -12.79 -14.38
CA GLY A 441 1.62 -13.59 -14.02
C GLY A 441 1.50 -13.82 -12.51
N LYS A 442 0.52 -14.65 -12.13
CA LYS A 442 0.28 -15.05 -10.75
C LYS A 442 1.58 -15.61 -10.15
N HIS A 443 1.93 -15.16 -8.96
CA HIS A 443 3.15 -15.58 -8.26
C HIS A 443 4.48 -15.16 -8.91
N ALA A 444 4.48 -14.21 -9.86
CA ALA A 444 5.73 -13.71 -10.47
C ALA A 444 6.71 -13.04 -9.49
N GLY A 445 6.21 -12.60 -8.32
CA GLY A 445 7.02 -12.04 -7.25
C GLY A 445 6.33 -12.18 -5.89
N LEU A 446 7.10 -12.07 -4.82
CA LEU A 446 6.60 -12.01 -3.44
C LEU A 446 6.89 -10.66 -2.79
N CYS A 447 6.07 -10.24 -1.84
CA CYS A 447 6.29 -9.07 -0.99
C CYS A 447 6.53 -9.50 0.46
N LEU A 448 7.39 -8.76 1.15
CA LEU A 448 7.66 -8.86 2.58
C LEU A 448 7.57 -7.46 3.17
N GLU A 449 6.34 -7.02 3.43
CA GLU A 449 6.04 -5.66 3.86
C GLU A 449 6.14 -5.58 5.38
N THR A 450 7.26 -5.13 5.92
CA THR A 450 7.42 -4.91 7.37
C THR A 450 6.54 -3.73 7.81
N GLN A 451 5.59 -3.95 8.70
CA GLN A 451 4.49 -3.03 8.98
C GLN A 451 3.91 -3.18 10.40
N GLY A 452 3.04 -2.25 10.80
CA GLY A 452 2.06 -2.48 11.87
C GLY A 452 0.97 -3.44 11.40
N PHE A 453 0.30 -4.15 12.32
CA PHE A 453 -0.71 -5.15 11.94
C PHE A 453 -1.87 -4.52 11.17
N PRO A 454 -2.39 -5.18 10.12
CA PRO A 454 -3.54 -4.66 9.40
C PRO A 454 -4.74 -4.45 10.31
N ASN A 455 -5.50 -3.39 10.05
CA ASN A 455 -6.67 -2.99 10.84
C ASN A 455 -6.38 -2.76 12.35
N ALA A 456 -5.12 -2.60 12.78
CA ALA A 456 -4.76 -2.37 14.19
C ALA A 456 -5.49 -1.17 14.84
N VAL A 457 -5.83 -0.15 14.03
CA VAL A 457 -6.62 1.02 14.48
C VAL A 457 -8.00 0.63 15.06
N ASN A 458 -8.54 -0.53 14.66
CA ASN A 458 -9.83 -1.04 15.11
C ASN A 458 -9.70 -2.32 15.97
N GLN A 459 -8.47 -2.78 16.26
CA GLN A 459 -8.21 -4.01 17.00
C GLN A 459 -7.41 -3.68 18.27
N PRO A 460 -8.07 -3.46 19.43
CA PRO A 460 -7.43 -2.96 20.64
C PRO A 460 -6.40 -3.91 21.25
N ASN A 461 -6.41 -5.19 20.86
CA ASN A 461 -5.44 -6.19 21.27
C ASN A 461 -4.20 -6.26 20.35
N PHE A 462 -4.17 -5.50 19.26
CA PHE A 462 -2.99 -5.36 18.40
C PHE A 462 -2.10 -4.21 18.89
N PRO A 463 -0.79 -4.22 18.58
CA PRO A 463 0.08 -3.07 18.82
C PRO A 463 -0.50 -1.80 18.19
N SER A 464 -0.57 -0.73 18.98
CA SER A 464 -1.14 0.53 18.52
C SER A 464 -0.33 1.10 17.37
N VAL A 465 -1.05 1.57 16.34
CA VAL A 465 -0.51 2.36 15.23
C VAL A 465 -0.83 3.85 15.39
N ILE A 466 -1.46 4.26 16.50
CA ILE A 466 -1.74 5.68 16.78
C ILE A 466 -0.47 6.37 17.27
N VAL A 467 -0.05 7.41 16.56
CA VAL A 467 1.12 8.22 16.90
C VAL A 467 0.65 9.60 17.37
N GLN A 468 1.19 10.05 18.51
CA GLN A 468 0.90 11.37 19.09
C GLN A 468 1.85 12.43 18.52
N PRO A 469 1.41 13.69 18.38
CA PRO A 469 2.30 14.78 18.00
C PRO A 469 3.37 14.98 19.08
N ALA A 470 4.59 15.37 18.68
CA ALA A 470 5.65 15.67 19.62
C ALA A 470 5.31 16.95 20.43
N ASP A 471 5.52 16.92 21.75
CA ASP A 471 5.41 18.11 22.58
C ASP A 471 6.51 19.12 22.21
N LYS A 472 6.12 20.37 21.90
CA LYS A 472 7.05 21.42 21.40
C LYS A 472 8.22 21.74 22.35
N GLU A 473 8.12 21.40 23.63
CA GLU A 473 9.10 21.79 24.68
C GLU A 473 10.04 20.65 25.12
N SER A 474 9.68 19.38 24.89
CA SER A 474 10.55 18.25 25.22
C SER A 474 11.01 17.56 23.94
N ARG A 475 12.18 17.94 23.43
CA ARG A 475 12.93 17.08 22.48
C ARG A 475 13.37 15.74 23.11
N VAL A 476 13.02 15.49 24.37
CA VAL A 476 13.26 14.27 25.12
C VAL A 476 11.94 13.82 25.73
N GLY A 477 11.25 12.92 25.05
CA GLY A 477 9.99 12.33 25.51
C GLY A 477 9.16 11.81 24.34
N LEU A 478 9.42 10.58 23.89
CA LEU A 478 8.55 9.83 22.95
C LEU A 478 8.05 10.61 21.72
N ALA A 479 8.86 11.53 21.18
CA ALA A 479 8.60 12.11 19.86
C ALA A 479 8.52 10.94 18.89
N GLY A 480 7.35 10.75 18.26
CA GLY A 480 6.93 9.59 17.48
C GLY A 480 7.77 9.32 16.24
N LYS A 481 9.04 8.98 16.45
CA LYS A 481 9.92 8.38 15.46
C LYS A 481 9.47 6.93 15.32
N VAL A 482 8.44 6.72 14.49
CA VAL A 482 8.19 5.39 13.94
C VAL A 482 9.24 5.19 12.86
N LEU A 483 10.38 4.71 13.31
CA LEU A 483 11.44 4.24 12.46
C LEU A 483 10.95 2.91 11.88
N PHE A 484 10.93 2.82 10.56
CA PHE A 484 10.87 1.53 9.88
C PHE A 484 12.20 1.37 9.17
N LYS A 485 13.03 0.47 9.66
CA LYS A 485 14.28 0.11 8.98
C LYS A 485 14.12 -1.21 8.27
N MET A 486 14.40 -1.23 6.97
CA MET A 486 14.61 -2.48 6.25
C MET A 486 16.07 -2.53 5.80
N ARG A 487 16.78 -3.60 6.16
CA ARG A 487 18.12 -3.89 5.66
C ARG A 487 18.07 -5.17 4.84
N LEU A 488 18.62 -5.14 3.64
CA LEU A 488 18.86 -6.33 2.80
C LEU A 488 20.34 -6.72 2.91
N LYS A 489 20.66 -7.99 3.17
CA LYS A 489 22.03 -8.53 3.07
C LYS A 489 22.01 -9.66 2.05
N ASP A 490 22.94 -9.65 1.08
CA ASP A 490 23.27 -10.88 0.36
C ASP A 490 24.76 -11.19 0.44
N ILE A 491 25.05 -12.42 0.85
CA ILE A 491 26.37 -12.97 1.08
C ILE A 491 26.64 -13.97 -0.06
N VAL A 492 27.45 -13.55 -1.02
CA VAL A 492 28.41 -14.47 -1.60
C VAL A 492 29.77 -14.13 -0.97
N GLY A 493 30.18 -14.98 -0.03
CA GLY A 493 31.46 -14.95 0.67
C GLY A 493 31.39 -14.31 2.06
N MET A 494 31.79 -15.09 3.08
CA MET A 494 32.08 -14.63 4.44
C MET A 494 32.66 -13.21 4.46
N GLU A 495 31.95 -12.25 5.05
CA GLU A 495 32.60 -11.13 5.72
C GLU A 495 32.38 -11.29 7.21
N THR A 496 33.50 -11.40 7.90
CA THR A 496 33.65 -11.41 9.36
C THR A 496 32.87 -10.26 9.97
N ASP A 497 32.19 -10.51 11.09
CA ASP A 497 31.41 -9.57 11.90
C ASP A 497 32.23 -8.40 12.51
N GLY A 498 33.10 -7.73 11.75
CA GLY A 498 34.14 -6.86 12.30
C GLY A 498 34.48 -5.58 11.54
N GLY A 499 33.69 -5.14 10.55
CA GLY A 499 34.00 -3.91 9.81
C GLY A 499 32.77 -3.06 9.51
N LEU A 500 32.77 -1.83 10.04
CA LEU A 500 31.83 -0.73 9.77
C LEU A 500 30.42 -0.88 10.38
N TRP A 501 30.39 -1.14 11.69
CA TRP A 501 29.30 -0.75 12.58
C TRP A 501 29.83 0.26 13.59
N ASP A 502 29.87 1.52 13.17
CA ASP A 502 30.13 2.70 14.00
C ASP A 502 29.16 3.77 13.43
N GLY A 503 28.26 4.41 14.18
CA GLY A 503 28.32 4.66 15.62
C GLY A 503 28.60 6.11 15.97
N THR A 504 28.22 7.10 15.14
CA THR A 504 28.30 8.52 15.51
C THR A 504 27.04 9.31 15.13
N GLU A 505 25.98 9.16 15.94
CA GLU A 505 25.01 10.24 16.17
C GLU A 505 24.61 10.17 17.65
N TYR A 506 25.37 10.83 18.51
CA TYR A 506 24.88 11.59 19.67
C TYR A 506 26.06 12.41 20.19
N GLY A 507 26.00 13.74 20.00
CA GLY A 507 26.94 14.68 20.60
C GLY A 507 26.73 14.75 22.11
N GLY A 508 27.80 14.47 22.86
CA GLY A 508 27.86 14.61 24.32
C GLY A 508 29.31 14.80 24.73
N GLU A 509 29.54 15.76 25.62
CA GLU A 509 30.82 16.36 25.98
C GLU A 509 31.92 15.37 26.42
N VAL A 510 33.16 15.74 26.07
CA VAL A 510 34.39 15.05 26.43
C VAL A 510 34.66 15.20 27.93
N GLY A 511 34.62 14.09 28.65
CA GLY A 511 35.15 13.96 30.00
C GLY A 511 36.26 12.92 30.05
N GLU A 512 37.49 13.36 30.31
CA GLU A 512 38.63 12.51 30.60
C GLU A 512 38.34 11.59 31.81
N ASN A 513 38.63 10.30 31.69
CA ASN A 513 39.38 9.59 32.74
C ASN A 513 39.85 8.19 32.30
N ASN A 514 41.13 7.95 32.60
CA ASN A 514 41.87 6.70 32.47
C ASN A 514 41.25 5.56 33.29
N HIS A 515 41.22 4.34 32.73
CA HIS A 515 41.92 3.20 33.35
C HIS A 515 42.00 1.99 32.41
N MET A 516 43.23 1.48 32.25
CA MET A 516 43.58 0.22 31.61
C MET A 516 42.94 -0.98 32.32
N ASN A 517 42.52 -1.99 31.55
CA ASN A 517 42.92 -3.35 31.88
C ASN A 517 43.06 -4.24 30.64
N SER A 518 44.08 -5.09 30.70
CA SER A 518 44.62 -5.91 29.61
C SER A 518 44.03 -7.33 29.61
N ARG A 519 43.82 -7.92 28.42
CA ARG A 519 44.45 -9.19 28.00
C ARG A 519 43.86 -9.74 26.69
N ASN A 520 44.79 -10.27 25.89
CA ASN A 520 44.63 -11.20 24.76
C ASN A 520 44.02 -10.68 23.46
N SER A 521 44.88 -10.15 22.59
CA SER A 521 44.94 -10.54 21.18
C SER A 521 46.33 -10.20 20.62
N ARG A 522 47.07 -11.22 20.18
CA ARG A 522 48.34 -11.04 19.47
C ARG A 522 48.01 -10.56 18.05
N VAL A 523 48.25 -9.28 17.77
CA VAL A 523 48.20 -8.71 16.42
C VAL A 523 49.57 -8.92 15.78
N PHE A 524 49.62 -9.67 14.67
CA PHE A 524 50.75 -9.60 13.75
C PHE A 524 50.55 -8.37 12.86
N LEU A 525 51.34 -7.32 13.13
CA LEU A 525 51.44 -6.15 12.27
C LEU A 525 52.37 -6.51 11.10
N VAL A 526 51.83 -6.62 9.88
CA VAL A 526 52.64 -6.55 8.66
C VAL A 526 52.45 -5.14 8.10
N THR A 527 53.44 -4.29 8.34
CA THR A 527 53.60 -3.01 7.65
C THR A 527 54.07 -3.28 6.22
N MET A 528 53.30 -2.86 5.21
CA MET A 528 53.83 -2.73 3.84
C MET A 528 54.10 -1.25 3.56
N SER A 529 55.38 -0.94 3.35
CA SER A 529 55.85 0.31 2.75
C SER A 529 56.07 0.07 1.25
N PRO A 530 55.79 1.04 0.36
CA PRO A 530 55.85 0.81 -1.08
C PRO A 530 57.29 0.97 -1.58
N THR A 531 57.81 -0.01 -2.32
CA THR A 531 58.77 0.23 -3.42
C THR A 531 59.11 -1.06 -4.18
N HIS A 532 59.24 -0.88 -5.49
CA HIS A 532 59.89 -1.74 -6.50
C HIS A 532 59.13 -2.93 -7.12
N THR A 533 58.75 -2.68 -8.38
CA THR A 533 58.72 -3.56 -9.55
C THR A 533 59.68 -4.75 -9.51
N SER A 534 59.14 -5.95 -9.75
CA SER A 534 59.79 -6.97 -10.59
C SER A 534 58.79 -8.01 -11.07
N VAL A 535 58.85 -8.28 -12.37
CA VAL A 535 58.11 -9.28 -13.14
C VAL A 535 58.56 -10.70 -12.75
N GLY A 536 57.62 -11.64 -12.66
CA GLY A 536 57.91 -13.07 -12.54
C GLY A 536 56.68 -13.93 -12.85
N TYR A 537 56.66 -14.57 -14.02
CA TYR A 537 55.81 -15.72 -14.34
C TYR A 537 56.29 -16.95 -13.57
N VAL A 538 55.40 -17.76 -12.98
CA VAL A 538 55.42 -19.25 -13.02
C VAL A 538 54.01 -19.79 -12.75
N ALA A 539 53.65 -20.82 -13.52
CA ALA A 539 52.38 -21.53 -13.57
C ALA A 539 52.26 -22.70 -12.57
N THR A 540 50.99 -23.06 -12.30
CA THR A 540 50.42 -24.39 -11.95
C THR A 540 50.97 -25.17 -10.74
N THR A 541 50.08 -25.58 -9.82
CA THR A 541 49.49 -26.94 -9.80
C THR A 541 48.48 -27.12 -8.66
N THR A 542 47.50 -27.96 -8.96
CA THR A 542 46.44 -28.52 -8.12
C THR A 542 46.94 -29.43 -7.01
N SER A 543 46.36 -29.36 -5.81
CA SER A 543 46.30 -30.51 -4.90
C SER A 543 45.03 -30.49 -4.05
N ARG A 544 44.32 -31.62 -4.09
CA ARG A 544 43.20 -32.01 -3.22
C ARG A 544 43.60 -31.95 -1.75
N LEU A 545 42.65 -31.57 -0.89
CA LEU A 545 42.73 -31.79 0.55
C LEU A 545 41.86 -33.01 0.94
N PRO A 546 42.20 -33.72 2.04
CA PRO A 546 41.43 -34.84 2.57
C PRO A 546 40.12 -34.39 3.24
#